data_AF-A0A9C8L9P8-F1
#
_entry.id   AF-A0A9C8L9P8-F1
#
_cell.length_a   1.000
_cell.length_b   1.000
_cell.length_c   1.000
_cell.angle_alpha   90.00
_cell.angle_beta   90.00
_cell.angle_gamma   90.00
#
_symmetry.space_group_name_H-M   'P 1'
#
loop_
_entity.id
_entity.type
_entity.pdbx_description
1 polymer ?
#
loop_
_entity_poly.entity_id
_entity_poly.type
_entity_poly.pdbx_seq_one_letter_code
_entity_poly.pdbx_strand_id
1 'polypeptide(L)'
;MTKLIHPDLSYQVRGALIDVHNALGPGLKEEFYRDAIALDLKERGIACSAEKPFEVYYRDQRVGLYFVDIWIEGGKMLLELKVAPSIEPLHKGQAIAYLKVTDADLAIVANYGAASLDDERLPNFLRDKQPTFDWHPHPVAEGLLYPELVNEIQKACHRVHFTLGPGFLHQVYRRATMIELLHHKIDYDYLKQLPVVYRERLLGYQDVRLIVVENKVLLAAFALQVIREVMTEQMKAHLRRLDLKLGILANFHGTRLQITPVRIA
;
A
#
# COMPACT_ATOMS: atom_id res chain seq x y z
N MET A 1 -2.63 -14.45 -30.22
CA MET A 1 -2.28 -13.02 -30.06
C MET A 1 -3.23 -12.43 -29.05
N THR A 2 -2.72 -11.90 -27.93
CA THR A 2 -3.55 -11.24 -26.92
C THR A 2 -4.11 -9.95 -27.51
N LYS A 3 -5.43 -9.75 -27.45
CA LYS A 3 -6.09 -8.54 -27.97
C LYS A 3 -5.67 -7.34 -27.13
N LEU A 4 -5.17 -6.28 -27.78
CA LEU A 4 -4.79 -5.03 -27.09
C LEU A 4 -6.05 -4.30 -26.61
N ILE A 5 -6.08 -3.93 -25.33
CA ILE A 5 -7.15 -3.11 -24.74
C ILE A 5 -6.93 -1.66 -25.18
N HIS A 6 -7.96 -1.01 -25.71
CA HIS A 6 -7.94 0.37 -26.21
C HIS A 6 -6.72 0.70 -27.08
N PRO A 7 -6.57 0.07 -28.27
CA PRO A 7 -5.36 0.19 -29.08
C PRO A 7 -5.03 1.64 -29.44
N ASP A 8 -5.98 2.38 -30.03
CA ASP A 8 -5.76 3.75 -30.50
C ASP A 8 -5.41 4.70 -29.35
N LEU A 9 -6.16 4.62 -28.24
CA LEU A 9 -5.88 5.41 -27.03
C LEU A 9 -4.50 5.06 -26.46
N SER A 10 -4.13 3.78 -26.43
CA SER A 10 -2.83 3.33 -25.94
C SER A 10 -1.67 3.86 -26.78
N TYR A 11 -1.84 4.00 -28.10
CA TYR A 11 -0.83 4.60 -28.97
C TYR A 11 -0.70 6.10 -28.71
N GLN A 12 -1.82 6.82 -28.58
CA GLN A 12 -1.79 8.27 -28.33
C GLN A 12 -1.21 8.60 -26.97
N VAL A 13 -1.63 7.90 -25.92
CA VAL A 13 -1.11 8.10 -24.56
C VAL A 13 0.39 7.78 -24.51
N ARG A 14 0.83 6.66 -25.12
CA ARG A 14 2.26 6.35 -25.17
C ARG A 14 3.07 7.39 -25.96
N GLY A 15 2.49 7.97 -27.02
CA GLY A 15 3.07 9.10 -27.73
C GLY A 15 3.33 10.28 -26.79
N ALA A 16 2.33 10.67 -25.99
CA ALA A 16 2.46 11.70 -24.97
C ALA A 16 3.57 11.40 -23.96
N LEU A 17 3.65 10.16 -23.48
CA LEU A 17 4.69 9.75 -22.53
C LEU A 17 6.11 9.93 -23.11
N ILE A 18 6.29 9.54 -24.37
CA ILE A 18 7.57 9.64 -25.10
C ILE A 18 7.93 11.10 -25.35
N ASP A 19 6.99 11.93 -25.80
CA ASP A 19 7.22 13.33 -26.10
C ASP A 19 7.63 14.11 -24.83
N VAL A 20 6.97 13.83 -23.70
CA VAL A 20 7.36 14.37 -22.39
C VAL A 20 8.76 13.91 -21.97
N HIS A 21 9.09 12.62 -22.13
CA HIS A 21 10.42 12.12 -21.80
C HIS A 21 11.50 12.79 -22.66
N ASN A 22 11.26 12.94 -23.96
CA ASN A 22 12.20 13.58 -24.88
C ASN A 22 12.39 15.08 -24.57
N ALA A 23 11.35 15.76 -24.12
CA ALA A 23 11.41 17.18 -23.80
C ALA A 23 12.11 17.45 -22.46
N LEU A 24 11.83 16.64 -21.43
CA LEU A 24 12.28 16.90 -20.06
C LEU A 24 13.54 16.12 -19.66
N GLY A 25 13.78 14.96 -20.27
CA GLY A 25 14.82 14.02 -19.85
C GLY A 25 14.59 13.46 -18.44
N PRO A 26 15.51 12.61 -17.94
CA PRO A 26 15.44 12.06 -16.58
C PRO A 26 15.93 13.06 -15.51
N GLY A 27 15.61 12.79 -14.24
CA GLY A 27 16.16 13.51 -13.09
C GLY A 27 15.22 14.50 -12.41
N LEU A 28 13.95 14.59 -12.86
CA LEU A 28 12.92 15.36 -12.20
C LEU A 28 12.10 14.50 -11.23
N LYS A 29 11.30 15.15 -10.38
CA LYS A 29 10.29 14.46 -9.55
C LYS A 29 9.11 14.01 -10.40
N GLU A 30 8.43 12.95 -9.94
CA GLU A 30 7.22 12.38 -10.57
C GLU A 30 6.14 13.44 -10.85
N GLU A 31 5.95 14.41 -9.95
CA GLU A 31 4.98 15.51 -10.09
C GLU A 31 5.18 16.34 -11.37
N PHE A 32 6.42 16.56 -11.81
CA PHE A 32 6.68 17.33 -13.03
C PHE A 32 6.33 16.56 -14.29
N TYR A 33 6.62 15.25 -14.32
CA TYR A 33 6.22 14.40 -15.45
C TYR A 33 4.70 14.29 -15.52
N ARG A 34 4.03 14.10 -14.38
CA ARG A 34 2.56 14.07 -14.30
C ARG A 34 1.94 15.33 -14.92
N ASP A 35 2.40 16.49 -14.49
CA ASP A 35 1.82 17.76 -14.93
C ASP A 35 2.08 18.01 -16.43
N ALA A 36 3.26 17.63 -16.94
CA ALA A 36 3.59 17.69 -18.36
C ALA A 36 2.75 16.74 -19.21
N ILE A 37 2.56 15.49 -18.75
CA ILE A 37 1.70 14.51 -19.45
C ILE A 37 0.26 14.98 -19.47
N ALA A 38 -0.25 15.54 -18.36
CA ALA A 38 -1.62 16.06 -18.31
C ALA A 38 -1.84 17.21 -19.30
N LEU A 39 -0.83 18.07 -19.49
CA LEU A 39 -0.85 19.13 -20.51
C LEU A 39 -0.89 18.54 -21.92
N ASP A 40 0.02 17.62 -22.24
CA ASP A 40 0.17 17.02 -23.57
C ASP A 40 -1.09 16.21 -23.96
N LEU A 41 -1.65 15.42 -23.03
CA LEU A 41 -2.93 14.71 -23.25
C LEU A 41 -4.09 15.65 -23.55
N LYS A 42 -4.15 16.80 -22.85
CA LYS A 42 -5.18 17.82 -23.09
C LYS A 42 -5.04 18.46 -24.47
N GLU A 43 -3.81 18.74 -24.92
CA GLU A 43 -3.55 19.26 -26.27
C GLU A 43 -3.94 18.26 -27.37
N ARG A 44 -3.80 16.96 -27.09
CA ARG A 44 -4.30 15.88 -27.96
C ARG A 44 -5.82 15.67 -27.91
N GLY A 45 -6.53 16.44 -27.08
CA GLY A 45 -7.98 16.30 -26.91
C GLY A 45 -8.41 15.05 -26.14
N ILE A 46 -7.51 14.44 -25.36
CA ILE A 46 -7.78 13.25 -24.54
C ILE A 46 -8.25 13.72 -23.16
N ALA A 47 -9.42 13.25 -22.73
CA ALA A 47 -9.94 13.62 -21.42
C ALA A 47 -9.10 12.96 -20.31
N CYS A 48 -8.47 13.76 -19.45
CA CYS A 48 -7.71 13.26 -18.30
C CYS A 48 -7.91 14.07 -17.02
N SER A 49 -7.55 13.49 -15.88
CA SER A 49 -7.54 14.15 -14.58
C SER A 49 -6.32 13.69 -13.77
N ALA A 50 -5.47 14.63 -13.37
CA ALA A 50 -4.35 14.35 -12.49
C ALA A 50 -4.81 14.19 -11.03
N GLU A 51 -4.13 13.34 -10.27
CA GLU A 51 -4.37 13.09 -8.84
C GLU A 51 -5.84 12.84 -8.49
N LYS A 52 -6.55 12.08 -9.33
CA LYS A 52 -7.98 11.81 -9.09
C LYS A 52 -8.14 10.94 -7.84
N PRO A 53 -8.92 11.36 -6.83
CA PRO A 53 -9.14 10.57 -5.62
C PRO A 53 -10.11 9.42 -5.89
N PHE A 54 -9.80 8.26 -5.33
CA PHE A 54 -10.64 7.07 -5.28
C PHE A 54 -10.75 6.58 -3.85
N GLU A 55 -11.96 6.15 -3.48
CA GLU A 55 -12.22 5.55 -2.19
C GLU A 55 -11.73 4.10 -2.17
N VAL A 56 -10.97 3.75 -1.15
CA VAL A 56 -10.51 2.38 -0.93
C VAL A 56 -11.45 1.72 0.07
N TYR A 57 -12.01 0.58 -0.31
CA TYR A 57 -12.91 -0.22 0.52
C TYR A 57 -12.25 -1.54 0.92
N TYR A 58 -12.57 -2.02 2.11
CA TYR A 58 -12.24 -3.35 2.59
C TYR A 58 -13.47 -3.92 3.30
N ARG A 59 -14.00 -5.05 2.81
CA ARG A 59 -15.28 -5.64 3.30
C ARG A 59 -16.40 -4.60 3.42
N ASP A 60 -16.64 -3.90 2.31
CA ASP A 60 -17.67 -2.84 2.16
C ASP A 60 -17.51 -1.63 3.09
N GLN A 61 -16.40 -1.53 3.82
CA GLN A 61 -16.09 -0.39 4.68
C GLN A 61 -14.98 0.46 4.08
N ARG A 62 -15.19 1.78 4.05
CA ARG A 62 -14.21 2.74 3.56
C ARG A 62 -13.00 2.79 4.49
N VAL A 63 -11.82 2.47 3.98
CA VAL A 63 -10.56 2.45 4.72
C VAL A 63 -9.63 3.62 4.39
N GLY A 64 -9.83 4.30 3.25
CA GLY A 64 -9.09 5.51 2.95
C GLY A 64 -9.31 6.04 1.53
N LEU A 65 -8.40 6.89 1.10
CA LEU A 65 -8.33 7.41 -0.25
C LEU A 65 -7.01 6.98 -0.90
N TYR A 66 -7.05 6.81 -2.21
CA TYR A 66 -5.91 6.69 -3.08
C TYR A 66 -6.03 7.73 -4.20
N PHE A 67 -4.90 8.22 -4.70
CA PHE A 67 -4.85 9.23 -5.75
C PHE A 67 -4.13 8.62 -6.96
N VAL A 68 -4.86 8.46 -8.05
CA VAL A 68 -4.30 8.01 -9.33
C VAL A 68 -3.50 9.16 -9.93
N ASP A 69 -2.27 8.92 -10.39
CA ASP A 69 -1.43 9.98 -10.97
C ASP A 69 -2.12 10.66 -12.14
N ILE A 70 -2.62 9.88 -13.11
CA ILE A 70 -3.45 10.38 -14.21
C ILE A 70 -4.55 9.38 -14.56
N TRP A 71 -5.80 9.82 -14.42
CA TRP A 71 -7.00 9.10 -14.83
C TRP A 71 -7.43 9.52 -16.23
N ILE A 72 -7.64 8.58 -17.15
CA ILE A 72 -7.87 8.86 -18.57
C ILE A 72 -9.22 8.30 -19.03
N GLU A 73 -9.95 9.10 -19.81
CA GLU A 73 -11.13 8.70 -20.59
C GLU A 73 -12.21 7.99 -19.75
N GLY A 74 -12.45 8.46 -18.53
CA GLY A 74 -13.50 7.92 -17.67
C GLY A 74 -13.22 6.51 -17.13
N GLY A 75 -11.98 6.01 -17.22
CA GLY A 75 -11.56 4.70 -16.69
C GLY A 75 -11.13 3.68 -17.71
N LYS A 76 -11.03 4.09 -18.98
CA LYS A 76 -10.36 3.26 -19.99
C LYS A 76 -8.89 3.02 -19.65
N MET A 77 -8.23 3.98 -19.01
CA MET A 77 -6.82 3.86 -18.65
C MET A 77 -6.48 4.68 -17.40
N LEU A 78 -5.54 4.17 -16.60
CA LEU A 78 -4.82 4.94 -15.59
C LEU A 78 -3.32 4.90 -15.85
N LEU A 79 -2.61 5.95 -15.42
CA LEU A 79 -1.15 5.99 -15.39
C LEU A 79 -0.66 5.89 -13.96
N GLU A 80 0.37 5.09 -13.75
CA GLU A 80 1.18 5.05 -12.53
C GLU A 80 2.61 5.46 -12.91
N LEU A 81 3.07 6.60 -12.42
CA LEU A 81 4.34 7.18 -12.77
C LEU A 81 5.42 6.77 -11.77
N LYS A 82 6.63 6.58 -12.28
CA LYS A 82 7.81 6.29 -11.48
C LYS A 82 9.00 7.08 -11.94
N VAL A 83 9.85 7.46 -10.99
CA VAL A 83 11.22 7.89 -11.25
C VAL A 83 12.16 6.93 -10.51
N ALA A 84 12.55 5.86 -11.20
CA ALA A 84 13.39 4.79 -10.67
C ALA A 84 14.38 4.29 -11.74
N PRO A 85 15.43 3.54 -11.36
CA PRO A 85 16.34 2.93 -12.32
C PRO A 85 15.66 1.99 -13.32
N SER A 86 14.56 1.33 -12.93
CA SER A 86 13.75 0.47 -13.79
C SER A 86 12.35 0.23 -13.20
N ILE A 87 11.43 -0.33 -14.00
CA ILE A 87 10.14 -0.84 -13.48
C ILE A 87 10.36 -2.13 -12.67
N GLU A 88 10.11 -2.06 -11.36
CA GLU A 88 10.20 -3.20 -10.46
C GLU A 88 8.86 -3.94 -10.28
N PRO A 89 8.87 -5.21 -9.83
CA PRO A 89 7.64 -5.95 -9.51
C PRO A 89 6.72 -5.24 -8.52
N LEU A 90 7.29 -4.41 -7.63
CA LEU A 90 6.52 -3.59 -6.71
C LEU A 90 5.65 -2.56 -7.45
N HIS A 91 6.21 -1.84 -8.43
CA HIS A 91 5.47 -0.83 -9.22
C HIS A 91 4.29 -1.47 -9.96
N LYS A 92 4.50 -2.66 -10.54
CA LYS A 92 3.41 -3.43 -11.17
C LYS A 92 2.36 -3.85 -10.16
N GLY A 93 2.78 -4.31 -8.98
CA GLY A 93 1.89 -4.67 -7.88
C GLY A 93 1.00 -3.50 -7.41
N GLN A 94 1.57 -2.29 -7.36
CA GLN A 94 0.84 -1.06 -7.03
C GLN A 94 -0.21 -0.75 -8.12
N ALA A 95 0.18 -0.72 -9.38
CA ALA A 95 -0.74 -0.49 -10.49
C ALA A 95 -1.88 -1.53 -10.53
N ILE A 96 -1.58 -2.80 -10.26
CA ILE A 96 -2.60 -3.86 -10.14
C ILE A 96 -3.55 -3.61 -8.96
N ALA A 97 -3.03 -3.18 -7.81
CA ALA A 97 -3.86 -2.80 -6.67
C ALA A 97 -4.81 -1.65 -7.02
N TYR A 98 -4.35 -0.70 -7.84
CA TYR A 98 -5.16 0.44 -8.26
C TYR A 98 -6.20 0.07 -9.31
N LEU A 99 -5.90 -0.86 -10.23
CA LEU A 99 -6.90 -1.45 -11.12
C LEU A 99 -8.07 -2.07 -10.33
N LYS A 100 -7.79 -2.76 -9.22
CA LYS A 100 -8.84 -3.33 -8.35
C LYS A 100 -9.75 -2.26 -7.73
N VAL A 101 -9.17 -1.15 -7.28
CA VAL A 101 -9.90 -0.09 -6.57
C VAL A 101 -10.70 0.79 -7.52
N THR A 102 -10.12 1.11 -8.66
CA THR A 102 -10.68 2.09 -9.61
C THR A 102 -11.61 1.47 -10.64
N ASP A 103 -11.55 0.14 -10.79
CA ASP A 103 -12.17 -0.58 -11.88
C ASP A 103 -11.83 0.03 -13.24
N ALA A 104 -10.56 0.36 -13.48
CA ALA A 104 -10.08 0.76 -14.81
C ALA A 104 -9.81 -0.46 -15.69
N ASP A 105 -9.83 -0.28 -17.01
CA ASP A 105 -9.60 -1.38 -17.95
C ASP A 105 -8.11 -1.74 -18.08
N LEU A 106 -7.24 -0.74 -17.98
CA LEU A 106 -5.81 -0.83 -18.26
C LEU A 106 -5.03 0.16 -17.38
N ALA A 107 -3.89 -0.29 -16.84
CA ALA A 107 -2.89 0.59 -16.26
C ALA A 107 -1.64 0.62 -17.15
N ILE A 108 -1.00 1.78 -17.26
CA ILE A 108 0.36 1.89 -17.78
C ILE A 108 1.26 2.36 -16.64
N VAL A 109 2.27 1.56 -16.31
CA VAL A 109 3.37 1.98 -15.45
C VAL A 109 4.41 2.63 -16.34
N ALA A 110 4.71 3.91 -16.11
CA ALA A 110 5.66 4.66 -16.91
C ALA A 110 6.81 5.16 -16.03
N ASN A 111 8.04 4.74 -16.34
CA ASN A 111 9.23 5.10 -15.62
C ASN A 111 10.07 6.12 -16.39
N TYR A 112 10.34 7.24 -15.74
CA TYR A 112 11.11 8.38 -16.24
C TYR A 112 12.51 8.49 -15.62
N GLY A 113 12.92 7.54 -14.78
CA GLY A 113 14.23 7.56 -14.12
C GLY A 113 15.38 6.96 -14.95
N ALA A 114 15.09 6.29 -16.06
CA ALA A 114 16.07 5.68 -16.94
C ALA A 114 16.50 6.61 -18.09
N ALA A 115 17.50 6.19 -18.88
CA ALA A 115 17.97 6.95 -20.05
C ALA A 115 16.93 7.04 -21.20
N SER A 116 15.96 6.13 -21.18
CA SER A 116 14.81 6.10 -22.09
C SER A 116 13.55 5.82 -21.30
N LEU A 117 12.40 6.26 -21.80
CA LEU A 117 11.10 5.87 -21.24
C LEU A 117 10.99 4.34 -21.20
N ASP A 118 10.72 3.81 -20.01
CA ASP A 118 10.39 2.41 -19.77
C ASP A 118 8.90 2.34 -19.41
N ASP A 119 8.11 1.56 -20.15
CA ASP A 119 6.65 1.51 -20.00
C ASP A 119 6.11 0.07 -20.02
N GLU A 120 5.25 -0.26 -19.05
CA GLU A 120 4.57 -1.56 -18.98
C GLU A 120 3.05 -1.42 -18.91
N ARG A 121 2.36 -2.22 -19.73
CA ARG A 121 0.89 -2.25 -19.80
C ARG A 121 0.33 -3.42 -18.99
N LEU A 122 -0.59 -3.11 -18.09
CA LEU A 122 -1.20 -4.06 -17.17
C LEU A 122 -2.72 -4.05 -17.36
N PRO A 123 -3.29 -4.96 -18.16
CA PRO A 123 -4.74 -5.09 -18.31
C PRO A 123 -5.38 -5.60 -17.01
N ASN A 124 -6.61 -5.15 -16.73
CA ASN A 124 -7.34 -5.54 -15.53
C ASN A 124 -7.99 -6.94 -15.65
N PHE A 125 -7.16 -7.98 -15.63
CA PHE A 125 -7.64 -9.37 -15.64
C PHE A 125 -8.35 -9.80 -14.34
N LEU A 126 -8.29 -8.98 -13.28
CA LEU A 126 -8.86 -9.30 -11.99
C LEU A 126 -10.38 -9.17 -11.94
N ARG A 127 -10.98 -8.47 -12.91
CA ARG A 127 -12.44 -8.46 -13.12
C ARG A 127 -12.97 -9.85 -13.44
N ASP A 128 -12.24 -10.59 -14.27
CA ASP A 128 -12.70 -11.89 -14.79
C ASP A 128 -12.31 -13.04 -13.86
N LYS A 129 -11.20 -12.90 -13.13
CA LYS A 129 -10.67 -13.96 -12.27
C LYS A 129 -10.09 -13.40 -10.99
N GLN A 130 -10.86 -13.51 -9.92
CA GLN A 130 -10.38 -13.21 -8.58
C GLN A 130 -9.60 -14.40 -8.01
N PRO A 131 -8.34 -14.21 -7.60
CA PRO A 131 -7.59 -15.27 -6.94
C PRO A 131 -8.23 -15.60 -5.59
N THR A 132 -8.22 -16.87 -5.22
CA THR A 132 -8.65 -17.32 -3.89
C THR A 132 -7.55 -17.07 -2.87
N PHE A 133 -7.91 -16.50 -1.72
CA PHE A 133 -6.97 -16.39 -0.61
C PHE A 133 -6.74 -17.76 0.01
N ASP A 134 -5.52 -18.26 -0.13
CA ASP A 134 -5.06 -19.51 0.47
C ASP A 134 -4.02 -19.19 1.56
N TRP A 135 -4.26 -19.69 2.77
CA TRP A 135 -3.44 -19.40 3.94
C TRP A 135 -3.03 -20.68 4.65
N HIS A 136 -1.72 -20.78 4.87
CA HIS A 136 -1.12 -21.84 5.65
C HIS A 136 -0.43 -21.22 6.87
N PRO A 137 -0.68 -21.74 8.09
CA PRO A 137 0.02 -21.28 9.28
C PRO A 137 1.54 -21.38 9.10
N HIS A 138 2.25 -20.33 9.48
CA HIS A 138 3.71 -20.38 9.49
C HIS A 138 4.21 -21.03 10.78
N PRO A 139 5.30 -21.83 10.71
CA PRO A 139 5.94 -22.38 11.90
C PRO A 139 6.27 -21.25 12.88
N VAL A 140 5.75 -21.37 14.10
CA VAL A 140 5.98 -20.39 15.14
C VAL A 140 7.33 -20.68 15.79
N ALA A 141 8.19 -19.66 15.91
CA ALA A 141 9.48 -19.81 16.59
C ALA A 141 9.28 -20.29 18.03
N GLU A 142 10.14 -21.19 18.49
CA GLU A 142 10.10 -21.73 19.85
C GLU A 142 10.11 -20.59 20.90
N GLY A 143 9.26 -20.72 21.92
CA GLY A 143 9.09 -19.72 22.97
C GLY A 143 8.37 -18.42 22.55
N LEU A 144 7.69 -18.37 21.40
CA LEU A 144 6.82 -17.22 21.08
C LEU A 144 5.59 -17.20 21.99
N LEU A 145 5.29 -16.03 22.55
CA LEU A 145 4.08 -15.82 23.34
C LEU A 145 2.83 -15.83 22.43
N TYR A 146 1.76 -16.46 22.90
CA TYR A 146 0.45 -16.50 22.24
C TYR A 146 0.48 -17.00 20.78
N PRO A 147 1.05 -18.20 20.50
CA PRO A 147 1.29 -18.68 19.14
C PRO A 147 0.03 -18.71 18.26
N GLU A 148 -1.12 -19.12 18.83
CA GLU A 148 -2.40 -19.16 18.13
C GLU A 148 -2.90 -17.76 17.75
N LEU A 149 -2.87 -16.82 18.71
CA LEU A 149 -3.27 -15.42 18.47
C LEU A 149 -2.35 -14.76 17.44
N VAL A 150 -1.04 -14.99 17.52
CA VAL A 150 -0.09 -14.48 16.53
C VAL A 150 -0.42 -15.02 15.14
N ASN A 151 -0.72 -16.32 15.01
CA ASN A 151 -1.09 -16.91 13.72
C ASN A 151 -2.35 -16.25 13.14
N GLU A 152 -3.38 -15.98 13.96
CA GLU A 152 -4.58 -15.28 13.48
C GLU A 152 -4.31 -13.81 13.12
N ILE A 153 -3.45 -13.10 13.87
CA ILE A 153 -3.00 -11.74 13.49
C ILE A 153 -2.25 -11.76 12.15
N GLN A 154 -1.35 -12.73 11.96
CA GLN A 154 -0.61 -12.89 10.71
C GLN A 154 -1.56 -13.15 9.55
N LYS A 155 -2.48 -14.11 9.70
CA LYS A 155 -3.52 -14.43 8.72
C LYS A 155 -4.36 -13.21 8.36
N ALA A 156 -4.76 -12.40 9.34
CA ALA A 156 -5.50 -11.16 9.10
C ALA A 156 -4.68 -10.17 8.26
N CYS A 157 -3.42 -9.95 8.62
CA CYS A 157 -2.54 -9.06 7.86
C CYS A 157 -2.28 -9.57 6.43
N HIS A 158 -2.07 -10.88 6.27
CA HIS A 158 -1.88 -11.52 4.97
C HIS A 158 -3.14 -11.42 4.10
N ARG A 159 -4.34 -11.58 4.66
CA ARG A 159 -5.58 -11.38 3.90
C ARG A 159 -5.73 -9.93 3.45
N VAL A 160 -5.43 -8.97 4.32
CA VAL A 160 -5.45 -7.55 3.97
C VAL A 160 -4.49 -7.26 2.82
N HIS A 161 -3.23 -7.72 2.92
CA HIS A 161 -2.23 -7.52 1.88
C HIS A 161 -2.60 -8.22 0.57
N PHE A 162 -3.13 -9.44 0.62
CA PHE A 162 -3.61 -10.17 -0.56
C PHE A 162 -4.76 -9.45 -1.27
N THR A 163 -5.73 -8.96 -0.49
CA THR A 163 -6.94 -8.33 -1.01
C THR A 163 -6.59 -7.00 -1.65
N LEU A 164 -5.94 -6.10 -0.90
CA LEU A 164 -5.63 -4.75 -1.34
C LEU A 164 -4.45 -4.73 -2.31
N GLY A 165 -3.40 -5.51 -2.06
CA GLY A 165 -2.09 -5.34 -2.70
C GLY A 165 -1.28 -4.20 -2.07
N PRO A 166 -0.07 -3.93 -2.59
CA PRO A 166 0.79 -2.83 -2.13
C PRO A 166 0.35 -1.46 -2.69
N GLY A 167 0.99 -0.38 -2.24
CA GLY A 167 0.82 0.98 -2.81
C GLY A 167 -0.01 1.96 -1.97
N PHE A 168 -0.88 1.47 -1.11
CA PHE A 168 -1.69 2.34 -0.26
C PHE A 168 -0.90 2.95 0.92
N LEU A 169 -1.42 4.06 1.43
CA LEU A 169 -0.93 4.67 2.67
C LEU A 169 -1.16 3.74 3.87
N HIS A 170 -0.25 3.77 4.84
CA HIS A 170 -0.31 2.93 6.04
C HIS A 170 -1.66 2.94 6.79
N GLN A 171 -2.39 4.06 6.76
CA GLN A 171 -3.71 4.17 7.38
C GLN A 171 -4.76 3.24 6.76
N VAL A 172 -4.64 2.95 5.46
CA VAL A 172 -5.52 2.03 4.73
C VAL A 172 -5.33 0.62 5.28
N TYR A 173 -4.08 0.14 5.32
CA TYR A 173 -3.77 -1.18 5.88
C TYR A 173 -4.17 -1.30 7.33
N ARG A 174 -3.86 -0.30 8.17
CA ARG A 174 -4.23 -0.32 9.59
C ARG A 174 -5.74 -0.45 9.79
N ARG A 175 -6.55 0.32 9.06
CA ARG A 175 -8.02 0.23 9.13
C ARG A 175 -8.55 -1.10 8.59
N ALA A 176 -8.01 -1.58 7.47
CA ALA A 176 -8.37 -2.88 6.92
C ALA A 176 -8.01 -4.02 7.87
N THR A 177 -6.86 -3.99 8.54
CA THR A 177 -6.46 -4.95 9.56
C THR A 177 -7.42 -4.95 10.75
N MET A 178 -7.82 -3.78 11.24
CA MET A 178 -8.82 -3.67 12.30
C MET A 178 -10.17 -4.29 11.89
N ILE A 179 -10.63 -4.05 10.65
CA ILE A 179 -11.84 -4.68 10.12
C ILE A 179 -11.69 -6.19 10.03
N GLU A 180 -10.54 -6.68 9.56
CA GLU A 180 -10.27 -8.11 9.43
C GLU A 180 -10.21 -8.81 10.80
N LEU A 181 -9.63 -8.18 11.83
CA LEU A 181 -9.62 -8.72 13.19
C LEU A 181 -11.05 -8.90 13.73
N LEU A 182 -11.92 -7.89 13.60
CA LEU A 182 -13.33 -8.01 14.02
C LEU A 182 -14.08 -9.08 13.25
N HIS A 183 -13.79 -9.24 11.95
CA HIS A 183 -14.39 -10.29 11.15
C HIS A 183 -14.06 -11.70 11.69
N HIS A 184 -12.86 -11.89 12.25
CA HIS A 184 -12.46 -13.13 12.93
C HIS A 184 -12.81 -13.17 14.43
N LYS A 185 -13.61 -12.21 14.92
CA LYS A 185 -13.99 -12.07 16.34
C LYS A 185 -12.79 -11.94 17.29
N ILE A 186 -11.74 -11.25 16.82
CA ILE A 186 -10.56 -10.94 17.61
C ILE A 186 -10.69 -9.50 18.11
N ASP A 187 -10.81 -9.35 19.43
CA ASP A 187 -10.95 -8.05 20.07
C ASP A 187 -9.66 -7.24 20.00
N TYR A 188 -9.81 -5.92 19.85
CA TYR A 188 -8.68 -5.00 19.92
C TYR A 188 -9.07 -3.64 20.47
N ASP A 189 -8.08 -2.93 21.01
CA ASP A 189 -8.13 -1.51 21.33
C ASP A 189 -7.27 -0.71 20.36
N TYR A 190 -7.85 0.37 19.80
CA TYR A 190 -7.12 1.26 18.91
C TYR A 190 -6.50 2.44 19.67
N LEU A 191 -5.20 2.31 19.98
CA LEU A 191 -4.43 3.33 20.66
C LEU A 191 -4.02 4.44 19.70
N LYS A 192 -4.79 5.53 19.71
CA LYS A 192 -4.42 6.75 18.99
C LYS A 192 -3.18 7.39 19.59
N GLN A 193 -3.15 7.50 20.91
CA GLN A 193 -2.13 8.17 21.69
C GLN A 193 -1.69 7.33 22.88
N LEU A 194 -0.46 7.52 23.33
CA LEU A 194 0.08 6.95 24.55
C LEU A 194 0.43 8.05 25.55
N PRO A 195 0.07 7.89 26.83
CA PRO A 195 0.51 8.81 27.86
C PRO A 195 2.04 8.75 28.02
N VAL A 196 2.64 9.92 28.19
CA VAL A 196 4.06 10.07 28.55
C VAL A 196 4.11 10.42 30.02
N VAL A 197 4.57 9.49 30.85
CA VAL A 197 4.61 9.63 32.30
C VAL A 197 6.06 9.66 32.78
N TYR A 198 6.38 10.57 33.68
CA TYR A 198 7.66 10.64 34.37
C TYR A 198 7.45 10.78 35.87
N ARG A 199 8.01 9.85 36.66
CA ARG A 199 7.83 9.79 38.12
C ARG A 199 6.35 9.94 38.53
N GLU A 200 5.49 9.11 37.91
CA GLU A 200 4.03 9.07 38.12
C GLU A 200 3.27 10.35 37.71
N ARG A 201 3.94 11.35 37.13
CA ARG A 201 3.31 12.55 36.60
C ARG A 201 3.10 12.44 35.10
N LEU A 202 1.87 12.66 34.64
CA LEU A 202 1.54 12.79 33.23
C LEU A 202 2.18 14.08 32.66
N LEU A 203 3.03 13.93 31.67
CA LEU A 203 3.68 15.04 30.95
C LEU A 203 2.92 15.43 29.68
N GLY A 204 2.20 14.48 29.07
CA GLY A 204 1.47 14.69 27.83
C GLY A 204 1.18 13.38 27.11
N TYR A 205 0.91 13.48 25.81
CA TYR A 205 0.54 12.34 24.96
C TYR A 205 1.41 12.27 23.71
N GLN A 206 1.82 11.06 23.34
CA GLN A 206 2.52 10.75 22.10
C GLN A 206 1.53 10.12 21.11
N ASP A 207 1.44 10.63 19.89
CA ASP A 207 0.70 9.96 18.81
C ASP A 207 1.42 8.67 18.37
N VAL A 208 0.70 7.54 18.35
CA VAL A 208 1.28 6.23 17.98
C VAL A 208 0.43 5.41 17.00
N ARG A 209 -0.90 5.55 17.04
CA ARG A 209 -1.85 4.87 16.13
C ARG A 209 -1.61 3.34 16.05
N LEU A 210 -1.47 2.69 17.20
CA LEU A 210 -1.20 1.25 17.37
C LEU A 210 -2.48 0.46 17.70
N ILE A 211 -2.45 -0.85 17.49
CA ILE A 211 -3.56 -1.77 17.78
C ILE A 211 -3.12 -2.70 18.91
N VAL A 212 -3.84 -2.73 20.04
CA VAL A 212 -3.62 -3.72 21.10
C VAL A 212 -4.61 -4.84 20.90
N VAL A 213 -4.14 -6.02 20.55
CA VAL A 213 -4.97 -7.19 20.25
C VAL A 213 -5.11 -8.05 21.51
N GLU A 214 -6.35 -8.29 21.93
CA GLU A 214 -6.73 -9.05 23.14
C GLU A 214 -5.96 -8.69 24.43
N ASN A 215 -5.52 -7.42 24.60
CA ASN A 215 -4.64 -7.02 25.71
C ASN A 215 -3.35 -7.86 25.86
N LYS A 216 -2.89 -8.47 24.77
CA LYS A 216 -1.73 -9.39 24.75
C LYS A 216 -0.64 -8.95 23.77
N VAL A 217 -1.05 -8.48 22.58
CA VAL A 217 -0.12 -8.24 21.46
C VAL A 217 -0.27 -6.82 20.93
N LEU A 218 0.84 -6.08 20.85
CA LEU A 218 0.87 -4.74 20.26
C LEU A 218 1.19 -4.81 18.76
N LEU A 219 0.24 -4.48 17.91
CA LEU A 219 0.38 -4.52 16.46
C LEU A 219 0.57 -3.12 15.87
N ALA A 220 1.63 -2.95 15.08
CA ALA A 220 1.86 -1.80 14.22
C ALA A 220 1.74 -2.21 12.75
N ALA A 221 0.71 -1.70 12.06
CA ALA A 221 0.54 -1.86 10.62
C ALA A 221 1.06 -0.60 9.89
N PHE A 222 2.07 -0.79 9.04
CA PHE A 222 2.71 0.30 8.29
C PHE A 222 3.09 -0.12 6.86
N ALA A 223 3.54 0.83 6.05
CA ALA A 223 3.99 0.58 4.67
C ALA A 223 5.20 1.48 4.38
N LEU A 224 6.39 1.01 4.73
CA LEU A 224 7.66 1.73 4.55
C LEU A 224 8.63 0.89 3.71
N GLN A 225 9.38 1.56 2.83
CA GLN A 225 10.39 0.89 1.99
C GLN A 225 11.54 0.32 2.81
N VAL A 226 11.94 1.01 3.88
CA VAL A 226 13.02 0.60 4.76
C VAL A 226 12.50 0.50 6.20
N ILE A 227 12.61 -0.69 6.79
CA ILE A 227 12.43 -0.91 8.22
C ILE A 227 13.74 -0.55 8.91
N ARG A 228 13.70 0.44 9.80
CA ARG A 228 14.87 0.88 10.56
C ARG A 228 14.87 0.25 11.94
N GLU A 229 16.06 -0.06 12.48
CA GLU A 229 16.23 -0.64 13.82
C GLU A 229 15.52 0.16 14.92
N VAL A 230 15.49 1.49 14.79
CA VAL A 230 14.77 2.38 15.70
C VAL A 230 13.29 2.01 15.89
N MET A 231 12.64 1.41 14.89
CA MET A 231 11.24 0.99 15.00
C MET A 231 11.08 -0.17 15.99
N THR A 232 12.04 -1.09 16.02
CA THR A 232 12.07 -2.19 17.00
C THR A 232 12.28 -1.63 18.41
N GLU A 233 13.17 -0.66 18.58
CA GLU A 233 13.39 -0.02 19.88
C GLU A 233 12.19 0.80 20.35
N GLN A 234 11.52 1.52 19.43
CA GLN A 234 10.26 2.20 19.71
C GLN A 234 9.17 1.21 20.14
N MET A 235 9.02 0.10 19.42
CA MET A 235 8.10 -0.97 19.78
C MET A 235 8.38 -1.50 21.20
N LYS A 236 9.64 -1.82 21.54
CA LYS A 236 10.02 -2.24 22.91
C LYS A 236 9.67 -1.18 23.96
N ALA A 237 9.86 0.11 23.66
CA ALA A 237 9.49 1.19 24.56
C ALA A 237 7.97 1.34 24.75
N HIS A 238 7.17 1.06 23.71
CA HIS A 238 5.70 1.03 23.81
C HIS A 238 5.22 -0.19 24.61
N LEU A 239 5.80 -1.36 24.37
CA LEU A 239 5.52 -2.59 25.11
C LEU A 239 5.69 -2.41 26.62
N ARG A 240 6.82 -1.83 27.07
CA ARG A 240 7.05 -1.55 28.51
C ARG A 240 6.03 -0.57 29.10
N ARG A 241 5.59 0.43 28.34
CA ARG A 241 4.60 1.44 28.79
C ARG A 241 3.19 0.87 28.89
N LEU A 242 2.90 -0.17 28.13
CA LEU A 242 1.60 -0.83 28.07
C LEU A 242 1.55 -2.13 28.89
N ASP A 243 2.64 -2.49 29.56
CA ASP A 243 2.81 -3.78 30.25
C ASP A 243 2.52 -5.00 29.34
N LEU A 244 2.92 -4.91 28.08
CA LEU A 244 2.81 -5.98 27.09
C LEU A 244 4.18 -6.60 26.82
N LYS A 245 4.23 -7.90 26.54
CA LYS A 245 5.49 -8.63 26.31
C LYS A 245 5.79 -8.90 24.83
N LEU A 246 4.78 -8.80 23.97
CA LEU A 246 4.90 -9.11 22.55
C LEU A 246 4.30 -7.99 21.68
N GLY A 247 5.07 -7.58 20.69
CA GLY A 247 4.64 -6.71 19.61
C GLY A 247 4.85 -7.34 18.24
N ILE A 248 4.13 -6.85 17.24
CA ILE A 248 4.24 -7.25 15.84
C ILE A 248 4.37 -6.00 14.98
N LEU A 249 5.44 -5.94 14.19
CA LEU A 249 5.63 -4.97 13.12
C LEU A 249 5.17 -5.61 11.81
N ALA A 250 4.09 -5.12 11.21
CA ALA A 250 3.56 -5.59 9.93
C ALA A 250 3.76 -4.54 8.84
N ASN A 251 4.68 -4.80 7.90
CA ASN A 251 5.03 -3.91 6.81
C ASN A 251 4.41 -4.36 5.48
N PHE A 252 3.44 -3.59 4.99
CA PHE A 252 2.65 -3.82 3.79
C PHE A 252 3.26 -3.22 2.51
N HIS A 253 4.46 -2.64 2.58
CA HIS A 253 5.07 -1.93 1.45
C HIS A 253 5.37 -2.83 0.26
N GLY A 254 5.96 -4.00 0.49
CA GLY A 254 6.50 -4.85 -0.57
C GLY A 254 5.44 -5.65 -1.33
N THR A 255 5.90 -6.36 -2.37
CA THR A 255 5.11 -7.38 -3.07
C THR A 255 4.73 -8.57 -2.18
N ARG A 256 5.40 -8.71 -1.03
CA ARG A 256 5.05 -9.62 0.05
C ARG A 256 4.97 -8.83 1.36
N LEU A 257 4.01 -9.20 2.20
CA LEU A 257 3.92 -8.72 3.57
C LEU A 257 5.16 -9.18 4.35
N GLN A 258 5.76 -8.26 5.12
CA GLN A 258 6.81 -8.59 6.07
C GLN A 258 6.25 -8.46 7.48
N ILE A 259 6.43 -9.49 8.31
CA ILE A 259 5.99 -9.51 9.70
C ILE A 259 7.20 -9.77 10.59
N THR A 260 7.41 -8.92 11.58
CA THR A 260 8.51 -9.05 12.54
C THR A 260 7.97 -9.02 13.97
N PRO A 261 8.04 -10.13 14.72
CA PRO A 261 7.74 -10.16 16.14
C PRO A 261 8.82 -9.41 16.93
N VAL A 262 8.42 -8.62 17.92
CA VAL A 262 9.30 -7.91 18.85
C VAL A 262 8.95 -8.33 20.27
N ARG A 263 9.91 -8.87 21.01
CA ARG A 263 9.72 -9.33 22.38
C ARG A 263 10.49 -8.46 23.36
N ILE A 264 9.94 -8.31 24.56
CA ILE A 264 10.67 -7.86 25.74
C ILE A 264 10.63 -8.96 26.80
N ALA A 265 11.68 -9.02 27.63
CA ALA A 265 11.69 -9.86 28.82
C ALA A 265 10.63 -9.39 29.83
#